data_AF-A0A352DX25-F1
#
_entry.id   AF-A0A352DX25-F1
#
_cell.length_a   1.000
_cell.length_b   1.000
_cell.length_c   1.000
_cell.angle_alpha   90.00
_cell.angle_beta   90.00
_cell.angle_gamma   90.00
#
_symmetry.space_group_name_H-M   'P 1'
#
loop_
_entity.id
_entity.type
_entity.pdbx_description
1 polymer ?
#
loop_
_entity_poly.entity_id
_entity_poly.type
_entity_poly.pdbx_seq_one_letter_code
_entity_poly.pdbx_strand_id
1 'polypeptide(L)'
;MTDDHDSPTPDLPPWVVDRLTEAHQRIQNMTAGQKLWYERFTDADRAVFTEPWPAVWASNRGTVGLWCRARGTSWNRGIAEVAHALGFLDQASRDAIVAVLPPEDQAAAERAALRARRDAAPSWHATLGELRYRGEVIREVKPEAGNLRTILEAFEEDGWPPDIYDPFPQDDASDRRRRAVATLNAGLRGIRFTSTGNGRKISWQPVADGPSDASPPA
;
A
#
# COMPACT_ATOMS: atom_id res chain seq x y z
N MET A 1 0.90 6.40 -14.97
CA MET A 1 0.16 5.48 -14.09
C MET A 1 1.23 4.70 -13.37
N THR A 2 1.59 5.15 -12.17
CA THR A 2 2.75 4.67 -11.41
C THR A 2 2.52 3.23 -10.98
N ASP A 3 3.40 2.34 -11.44
CA ASP A 3 3.50 0.95 -11.02
C ASP A 3 3.73 0.90 -9.50
N ASP A 4 2.66 0.62 -8.76
CA ASP A 4 2.67 0.34 -7.31
C ASP A 4 3.20 -1.10 -7.09
N HIS A 5 4.37 -1.41 -7.67
CA HIS A 5 5.06 -2.70 -7.57
C HIS A 5 6.13 -2.74 -6.47
N ASP A 6 6.22 -1.70 -5.64
CA ASP A 6 7.14 -1.63 -4.50
C ASP A 6 6.54 -2.30 -3.25
N SER A 7 6.05 -3.53 -3.41
CA SER A 7 5.96 -4.45 -2.28
C SER A 7 7.32 -5.13 -2.17
N PRO A 8 7.93 -5.24 -0.97
CA PRO A 8 9.14 -6.01 -0.81
C PRO A 8 8.84 -7.43 -1.30
N THR A 9 9.32 -7.75 -2.49
CA THR A 9 9.22 -9.12 -2.98
C THR A 9 10.03 -9.93 -1.96
N PRO A 10 9.50 -11.03 -1.40
CA PRO A 10 10.34 -11.92 -0.61
C PRO A 10 11.62 -12.20 -1.40
N ASP A 11 12.77 -12.35 -0.72
CA ASP A 11 14.07 -12.46 -1.35
C ASP A 11 14.13 -13.73 -2.21
N LEU A 12 13.58 -13.65 -3.43
CA LEU A 12 13.43 -14.75 -4.34
C LEU A 12 14.80 -15.01 -4.97
N PRO A 13 15.20 -16.28 -5.14
CA PRO A 13 16.44 -16.60 -5.83
C PRO A 13 16.47 -15.92 -7.21
N PRO A 14 17.61 -15.34 -7.64
CA PRO A 14 17.70 -14.61 -8.91
C PRO A 14 17.19 -15.41 -10.11
N TRP A 15 17.45 -16.72 -10.16
CA TRP A 15 16.97 -17.58 -11.23
C TRP A 15 15.45 -17.67 -11.31
N VAL A 16 14.73 -17.55 -10.18
CA VAL A 16 13.26 -17.51 -10.16
C VAL A 16 12.77 -16.19 -10.75
N VAL A 17 13.40 -15.09 -10.35
CA VAL A 17 13.07 -13.74 -10.84
C VAL A 17 13.26 -13.65 -12.36
N ASP A 18 14.39 -14.13 -12.87
CA ASP A 18 14.69 -14.15 -14.30
C ASP A 18 13.66 -14.98 -15.08
N ARG A 19 13.33 -16.18 -14.58
CA ARG A 19 12.36 -17.07 -15.20
C ARG A 19 10.94 -16.51 -15.19
N LEU A 20 10.50 -15.93 -14.07
CA LEU A 20 9.19 -15.28 -13.98
C LEU A 20 9.12 -14.08 -14.93
N THR A 21 10.19 -13.30 -15.04
CA THR A 21 10.26 -12.14 -15.94
C THR A 21 10.15 -12.57 -17.40
N GLU A 22 10.95 -13.57 -17.82
CA GLU A 22 10.91 -14.15 -19.16
C GLU A 22 9.52 -14.72 -19.49
N ALA A 23 8.94 -15.48 -18.56
CA ALA A 23 7.62 -16.07 -18.70
C ALA A 23 6.54 -14.98 -18.83
N HIS A 24 6.57 -13.96 -17.97
CA HIS A 24 5.62 -12.84 -17.98
C HIS A 24 5.62 -12.10 -19.32
N GLN A 25 6.80 -11.80 -19.86
CA GLN A 25 6.94 -11.14 -21.16
C GLN A 25 6.29 -11.93 -22.30
N ARG A 26 6.31 -13.26 -22.24
CA ARG A 26 5.70 -14.14 -23.26
C ARG A 26 4.19 -14.23 -23.16
N ILE A 27 3.62 -14.10 -21.96
CA ILE A 27 2.18 -14.34 -21.70
C ILE A 27 1.34 -13.06 -21.59
N GLN A 28 1.96 -11.88 -21.50
CA GLN A 28 1.24 -10.60 -21.31
C GLN A 28 0.46 -10.10 -22.53
N ASN A 29 0.57 -10.74 -23.69
CA ASN A 29 -0.14 -10.32 -24.90
C ASN A 29 -1.60 -10.82 -24.92
N MET A 30 -2.46 -10.11 -25.66
CA MET A 30 -3.89 -10.42 -25.76
C MET A 30 -4.17 -11.80 -26.36
N THR A 31 -3.35 -12.27 -27.30
CA THR A 31 -3.48 -13.60 -27.92
C THR A 31 -3.31 -14.72 -26.89
N ALA A 32 -2.32 -14.61 -26.00
CA ALA A 32 -2.14 -15.51 -24.87
C ALA A 32 -3.36 -15.48 -23.93
N GLY A 33 -3.88 -14.28 -23.64
CA GLY A 33 -5.12 -14.10 -22.87
C GLY A 33 -6.33 -14.80 -23.49
N GLN A 34 -6.49 -14.68 -24.82
CA GLN A 34 -7.58 -15.30 -25.55
C GLN A 34 -7.49 -16.83 -25.48
N LYS A 35 -6.30 -17.37 -25.74
CA LYS A 35 -6.02 -18.80 -25.66
C LYS A 35 -6.32 -19.34 -24.26
N LEU A 36 -5.86 -18.64 -23.24
CA LEU A 36 -6.15 -18.98 -21.84
C LEU A 36 -7.66 -19.03 -21.57
N TRP A 37 -8.39 -17.99 -21.98
CA TRP A 37 -9.82 -17.82 -21.71
C TRP A 37 -10.70 -18.90 -22.37
N TYR A 38 -10.40 -19.26 -23.62
CA TYR A 38 -11.21 -20.23 -24.36
C TYR A 38 -10.75 -21.68 -24.20
N GLU A 39 -9.44 -21.92 -24.06
CA GLU A 39 -8.89 -23.29 -24.07
C GLU A 39 -8.53 -23.83 -22.69
N ARG A 40 -8.26 -22.96 -21.71
CA ARG A 40 -7.75 -23.38 -20.38
C ARG A 40 -8.67 -23.09 -19.23
N PHE A 41 -9.47 -22.03 -19.31
CA PHE A 41 -10.48 -21.73 -18.29
C PHE A 41 -11.64 -22.71 -18.37
N THR A 42 -12.05 -23.20 -17.20
CA THR A 42 -13.28 -23.96 -17.00
C THR A 42 -14.48 -23.03 -16.91
N ASP A 43 -15.69 -23.58 -16.91
CA ASP A 43 -16.90 -22.78 -16.68
C ASP A 43 -16.93 -22.16 -15.28
N ALA A 44 -16.38 -22.86 -14.28
CA ALA A 44 -16.21 -22.33 -12.93
C ALA A 44 -15.24 -21.14 -12.91
N ASP A 45 -14.12 -21.22 -13.62
CA ASP A 45 -13.18 -20.10 -13.75
C ASP A 45 -13.88 -18.88 -14.41
N ARG A 46 -14.64 -19.10 -15.48
CA ARG A 46 -15.35 -18.03 -16.20
C ARG A 46 -16.50 -17.42 -15.42
N ALA A 47 -17.18 -18.19 -14.57
CA ALA A 47 -18.29 -17.72 -13.75
C ALA A 47 -17.90 -16.66 -12.70
N VAL A 48 -16.61 -16.53 -12.40
CA VAL A 48 -16.06 -15.47 -11.52
C VAL A 48 -16.19 -14.08 -12.16
N PHE A 49 -16.35 -14.02 -13.48
CA PHE A 49 -16.36 -12.77 -14.24
C PHE A 49 -17.76 -12.46 -14.79
N THR A 50 -18.08 -11.17 -14.82
CA THR A 50 -19.36 -10.66 -15.34
C THR A 50 -19.25 -10.15 -16.77
N GLU A 51 -18.05 -9.74 -17.16
CA GLU A 51 -17.77 -9.13 -18.45
C GLU A 51 -17.42 -10.18 -19.51
N PRO A 52 -17.80 -9.97 -20.78
CA PRO A 52 -17.39 -10.84 -21.87
C PRO A 52 -15.95 -10.55 -22.31
N TRP A 53 -15.37 -11.48 -23.07
CA TRP A 53 -14.14 -11.22 -23.82
C TRP A 53 -14.38 -10.15 -24.92
N PRO A 54 -13.45 -9.21 -25.19
CA PRO A 54 -12.14 -9.00 -24.56
C PRO A 54 -12.17 -8.05 -23.35
N ALA A 55 -13.33 -7.48 -23.01
CA ALA A 55 -13.46 -6.51 -21.92
C ALA A 55 -12.96 -7.08 -20.58
N VAL A 56 -13.26 -8.36 -20.31
CA VAL A 56 -12.78 -9.05 -19.11
C VAL A 56 -11.25 -9.04 -18.99
N TRP A 57 -10.51 -9.15 -20.09
CA TRP A 57 -9.04 -9.12 -20.08
C TRP A 57 -8.49 -7.73 -19.75
N ALA A 58 -9.08 -6.70 -20.36
CA ALA A 58 -8.71 -5.31 -20.10
C ALA A 58 -8.99 -4.91 -18.63
N SER A 59 -10.15 -5.30 -18.09
CA SER A 59 -10.55 -4.98 -16.71
C SER A 59 -9.75 -5.72 -15.64
N ASN A 60 -9.10 -6.84 -16.00
CA ASN A 60 -8.43 -7.73 -15.04
C ASN A 60 -6.92 -7.78 -15.21
N ARG A 61 -6.30 -6.66 -15.61
CA ARG A 61 -4.83 -6.53 -15.71
C ARG A 61 -4.19 -7.60 -16.62
N GLY A 62 -4.87 -7.92 -17.72
CA GLY A 62 -4.39 -8.83 -18.74
C GLY A 62 -4.45 -10.32 -18.33
N THR A 63 -3.56 -11.10 -18.94
CA THR A 63 -3.62 -12.58 -18.91
C THR A 63 -3.39 -13.15 -17.51
N VAL A 64 -2.39 -12.65 -16.79
CA VAL A 64 -2.04 -13.14 -15.46
C VAL A 64 -3.08 -12.72 -14.43
N GLY A 65 -3.59 -11.49 -14.50
CA GLY A 65 -4.59 -11.02 -13.55
C GLY A 65 -5.93 -11.75 -13.68
N LEU A 66 -6.33 -12.14 -14.90
CA LEU A 66 -7.44 -13.08 -15.10
C LEU A 66 -7.21 -14.40 -14.36
N TRP A 67 -6.07 -15.05 -14.54
CA TRP A 67 -5.76 -16.32 -13.88
C TRP A 67 -5.80 -16.19 -12.36
N CYS A 68 -5.14 -15.16 -11.82
CA CYS A 68 -5.10 -14.91 -10.39
C CYS A 68 -6.50 -14.68 -9.80
N ARG A 69 -7.37 -13.94 -10.50
CA ARG A 69 -8.73 -13.69 -10.03
C ARG A 69 -9.61 -14.93 -10.10
N ALA A 70 -9.48 -15.74 -11.15
CA ALA A 70 -10.27 -16.96 -11.30
C ALA A 70 -9.94 -18.00 -10.21
N ARG A 71 -8.66 -18.09 -9.81
CA ARG A 71 -8.15 -19.21 -9.00
C ARG A 71 -7.61 -18.81 -7.62
N GLY A 72 -7.64 -17.52 -7.28
CA GLY A 72 -7.17 -17.02 -5.99
C GLY A 72 -5.65 -17.15 -5.78
N THR A 73 -4.86 -17.20 -6.85
CA THR A 73 -3.40 -17.34 -6.75
C THR A 73 -2.69 -15.99 -6.65
N SER A 74 -1.49 -15.99 -6.09
CA SER A 74 -0.56 -14.86 -6.14
C SER A 74 -0.10 -14.57 -7.56
N TRP A 75 0.41 -13.36 -7.80
CA TRP A 75 0.84 -12.93 -9.13
C TRP A 75 1.99 -13.79 -9.68
N ASN A 76 3.03 -14.03 -8.88
CA ASN A 76 4.18 -14.84 -9.29
C ASN A 76 3.80 -16.30 -9.58
N ARG A 77 2.91 -16.87 -8.75
CA ARG A 77 2.37 -18.20 -9.01
C ARG A 77 1.52 -18.23 -10.29
N GLY A 78 0.68 -17.21 -10.48
CA GLY A 78 -0.11 -17.03 -11.68
C GLY A 78 0.74 -16.95 -12.94
N ILE A 79 1.88 -16.24 -12.91
CA ILE A 79 2.83 -16.21 -14.04
C ILE A 79 3.31 -17.64 -14.36
N ALA A 80 3.81 -18.37 -13.36
CA ALA A 80 4.35 -19.72 -13.55
C ALA A 80 3.28 -20.70 -14.07
N GLU A 81 2.08 -20.65 -13.51
CA GLU A 81 0.98 -21.53 -13.89
C GLU A 81 0.43 -21.20 -15.29
N VAL A 82 0.25 -19.93 -15.63
CA VAL A 82 -0.18 -19.50 -16.97
C VAL A 82 0.87 -19.86 -18.02
N ALA A 83 2.14 -19.57 -17.75
CA ALA A 83 3.23 -19.90 -18.67
C ALA A 83 3.29 -21.41 -18.93
N HIS A 84 3.08 -22.22 -17.89
CA HIS A 84 2.98 -23.66 -18.04
C HIS A 84 1.74 -24.08 -18.84
N ALA A 85 0.56 -23.57 -18.51
CA ALA A 85 -0.69 -23.91 -19.19
C ALA A 85 -0.65 -23.57 -20.70
N LEU A 86 0.08 -22.51 -21.07
CA LEU A 86 0.26 -22.08 -22.46
C LEU A 86 1.45 -22.73 -23.16
N GLY A 87 2.27 -23.52 -22.45
CA GLY A 87 3.40 -24.27 -23.01
C GLY A 87 4.72 -23.50 -23.09
N PHE A 88 4.83 -22.35 -22.43
CA PHE A 88 6.07 -21.56 -22.34
C PHE A 88 6.99 -21.97 -21.19
N LEU A 89 6.49 -22.79 -20.27
CA LEU A 89 7.22 -23.32 -19.12
C LEU A 89 6.92 -24.82 -18.96
N ASP A 90 7.95 -25.64 -18.86
CA ASP A 90 7.75 -27.06 -18.58
C ASP A 90 7.27 -27.31 -17.14
N GLN A 91 6.80 -28.53 -16.88
CA GLN A 91 6.25 -28.92 -15.58
C GLN A 91 7.30 -28.82 -14.47
N ALA A 92 8.53 -29.26 -14.72
CA ALA A 92 9.59 -29.28 -13.72
C ALA A 92 10.01 -27.87 -13.29
N SER A 93 10.14 -26.96 -14.25
CA SER A 93 10.46 -25.55 -14.01
C SER A 93 9.33 -24.84 -13.27
N ARG A 94 8.06 -25.13 -13.64
CA ARG A 94 6.90 -24.61 -12.92
C ARG A 94 6.91 -25.07 -11.46
N ASP A 95 7.12 -26.36 -11.21
CA ASP A 95 7.11 -26.92 -9.86
C ASP A 95 8.27 -26.38 -9.02
N ALA A 96 9.46 -26.24 -9.62
CA ALA A 96 10.61 -25.64 -8.96
C ALA A 96 10.35 -24.18 -8.55
N ILE A 97 9.72 -23.37 -9.41
CA ILE A 97 9.34 -22.00 -9.06
C ILE A 97 8.30 -21.99 -7.94
N VAL A 98 7.21 -22.76 -8.09
CA VAL A 98 6.12 -22.79 -7.11
C VAL A 98 6.60 -23.27 -5.74
N ALA A 99 7.56 -24.20 -5.67
CA ALA A 99 8.14 -24.68 -4.42
C ALA A 99 8.91 -23.60 -3.63
N VAL A 100 9.38 -22.55 -4.31
CA VAL A 100 10.14 -21.45 -3.70
C VAL A 100 9.24 -20.26 -3.34
N LEU A 101 8.05 -20.17 -3.95
CA LEU A 101 7.09 -19.11 -3.65
C LEU A 101 6.47 -19.32 -2.25
N PRO A 102 6.19 -18.23 -1.51
CA PRO A 102 5.49 -18.34 -0.23
C PRO A 102 4.10 -18.99 -0.44
N PRO A 103 3.61 -19.76 0.56
CA PRO A 103 2.24 -20.25 0.55
C PRO A 103 1.23 -19.12 0.32
N GLU A 104 0.13 -19.42 -0.38
CA GLU A 104 -0.87 -18.40 -0.76
C GLU A 104 -1.46 -17.69 0.46
N ASP A 105 -1.71 -18.43 1.55
CA ASP A 105 -2.19 -17.87 2.81
C ASP A 105 -1.18 -16.91 3.45
N GLN A 106 0.12 -17.23 3.37
CA GLN A 106 1.18 -16.36 3.86
C GLN A 106 1.28 -15.09 2.99
N ALA A 107 1.26 -15.23 1.67
CA ALA A 107 1.28 -14.09 0.76
C ALA A 107 0.04 -13.19 0.93
N ALA A 108 -1.13 -13.78 1.21
CA ALA A 108 -2.35 -13.04 1.52
C ALA A 108 -2.24 -12.30 2.87
N ALA A 109 -1.73 -12.97 3.90
CA ALA A 109 -1.51 -12.38 5.22
C ALA A 109 -0.49 -11.24 5.18
N GLU A 110 0.62 -11.40 4.45
CA GLU A 110 1.63 -10.35 4.27
C GLU A 110 1.05 -9.13 3.53
N ARG A 111 0.25 -9.34 2.48
CA ARG A 111 -0.46 -8.25 1.79
C ARG A 111 -1.46 -7.55 2.71
N ALA A 112 -2.21 -8.30 3.52
CA ALA A 112 -3.13 -7.74 4.49
C ALA A 112 -2.41 -6.93 5.56
N ALA A 113 -1.28 -7.44 6.07
CA ALA A 113 -0.43 -6.74 7.03
C ALA A 113 0.19 -5.47 6.42
N LEU A 114 0.63 -5.50 5.16
CA LEU A 114 1.16 -4.33 4.48
C LEU A 114 0.08 -3.26 4.28
N ARG A 115 -1.14 -3.64 3.91
CA ARG A 115 -2.29 -2.72 3.86
C ARG A 115 -2.60 -2.14 5.23
N ALA A 116 -2.69 -2.99 6.25
CA ALA A 116 -2.89 -2.54 7.62
C ALA A 116 -1.79 -1.57 8.09
N ARG A 117 -0.53 -1.75 7.67
CA ARG A 117 0.55 -0.78 7.91
C ARG A 117 0.39 0.49 7.08
N ARG A 118 -0.01 0.40 5.81
CA ARG A 118 -0.26 1.59 4.96
C ARG A 118 -1.36 2.46 5.53
N ASP A 119 -2.41 1.83 6.06
CA ASP A 119 -3.62 2.42 6.61
C ASP A 119 -3.55 2.61 8.13
N ALA A 120 -2.41 2.26 8.76
CA ALA A 120 -2.23 2.39 10.20
C ALA A 120 -2.30 3.86 10.59
N ALA A 121 -3.23 4.21 11.47
CA ALA A 121 -3.23 5.51 12.11
C ALA A 121 -1.91 5.72 12.89
N PRO A 122 -1.45 6.96 13.04
CA PRO A 122 -0.37 7.26 13.97
C PRO A 122 -0.77 6.91 15.42
N SER A 123 0.21 6.89 16.31
CA SER A 123 -0.01 6.68 17.74
C SER A 123 0.92 7.58 18.56
N TRP A 124 0.39 8.19 19.61
CA TRP A 124 1.13 9.10 20.47
C TRP A 124 1.36 8.48 21.85
N HIS A 125 2.63 8.29 22.21
CA HIS A 125 3.03 7.79 23.52
C HIS A 125 3.43 8.96 24.43
N ALA A 126 2.45 9.56 25.08
CA ALA A 126 2.63 10.74 25.94
C ALA A 126 3.73 10.60 27.00
N THR A 127 3.88 9.41 27.60
CA THR A 127 4.88 9.10 28.64
C THR A 127 6.30 9.06 28.10
N LEU A 128 6.48 8.54 26.88
CA LEU A 128 7.79 8.46 26.22
C LEU A 128 8.11 9.72 25.42
N GLY A 129 7.10 10.54 25.12
CA GLY A 129 7.24 11.67 24.23
C GLY A 129 7.40 11.25 22.77
N GLU A 130 6.89 10.09 22.36
CA GLU A 130 7.12 9.51 21.03
C GLU A 130 5.85 9.52 20.18
N LEU A 131 5.93 10.12 19.00
CA LEU A 131 4.94 9.96 17.94
C LEU A 131 5.41 8.85 17.00
N ARG A 132 4.58 7.82 16.85
CA ARG A 132 4.86 6.66 16.01
C ARG A 132 3.90 6.57 14.84
N TYR A 133 4.40 6.12 13.70
CA TYR A 133 3.61 5.83 12.51
C TYR A 133 4.20 4.61 11.81
N ARG A 134 3.36 3.66 11.41
CA ARG A 134 3.77 2.36 10.84
C ARG A 134 4.75 1.55 11.71
N GLY A 135 4.69 1.75 13.03
CA GLY A 135 5.55 1.07 14.00
C GLY A 135 6.91 1.74 14.22
N GLU A 136 7.22 2.84 13.52
CA GLU A 136 8.46 3.59 13.67
C GLU A 136 8.23 4.89 14.45
N VAL A 137 9.22 5.30 15.25
CA VAL A 137 9.22 6.63 15.88
C VAL A 137 9.54 7.66 14.80
N ILE A 138 8.51 8.41 14.38
CA ILE A 138 8.66 9.44 13.35
C ILE A 138 8.98 10.82 13.93
N ARG A 139 8.77 11.00 15.24
CA ARG A 139 9.15 12.21 15.97
C ARG A 139 9.20 12.00 17.47
N GLU A 140 10.25 12.51 18.11
CA GLU A 140 10.33 12.70 19.55
C GLU A 140 9.91 14.14 19.91
N VAL A 141 9.05 14.29 20.91
CA VAL A 141 8.52 15.56 21.37
C VAL A 141 8.87 15.72 22.85
N LYS A 142 9.68 16.74 23.13
CA LYS A 142 10.15 17.03 24.47
C LYS A 142 8.99 17.40 25.42
N PRO A 143 9.10 17.13 26.73
CA PRO A 143 8.07 17.49 27.70
C PRO A 143 7.68 18.98 27.69
N GLU A 144 8.62 19.88 27.37
CA GLU A 144 8.38 21.33 27.37
C GLU A 144 7.61 21.81 26.14
N ALA A 145 7.46 20.96 25.12
CA ALA A 145 6.76 21.29 23.87
C ALA A 145 5.22 21.18 24.03
N GLY A 146 4.67 21.90 25.01
CA GLY A 146 3.26 21.80 25.43
C GLY A 146 2.28 21.88 24.26
N ASN A 147 2.45 22.83 23.34
CA ASN A 147 1.54 22.97 22.20
C ASN A 147 1.54 21.74 21.25
N LEU A 148 2.69 21.09 21.06
CA LEU A 148 2.76 19.89 20.21
C LEU A 148 2.07 18.74 20.91
N ARG A 149 2.34 18.58 22.21
CA ARG A 149 1.70 17.56 23.04
C ARG A 149 0.18 17.73 23.04
N THR A 150 -0.34 18.94 23.20
CA THR A 150 -1.79 19.22 23.14
C THR A 150 -2.43 18.75 21.84
N ILE A 151 -1.78 18.97 20.69
CA ILE A 151 -2.30 18.48 19.39
C ILE A 151 -2.30 16.95 19.36
N LEU A 152 -1.19 16.33 19.78
CA LEU A 152 -1.03 14.86 19.72
C LEU A 152 -1.91 14.13 20.72
N GLU A 153 -2.08 14.68 21.93
CA GLU A 153 -3.01 14.18 22.95
C GLU A 153 -4.45 14.25 22.44
N ALA A 154 -4.85 15.35 21.80
CA ALA A 154 -6.19 15.45 21.20
C ALA A 154 -6.43 14.43 20.08
N PHE A 155 -5.46 14.20 19.20
CA PHE A 155 -5.57 13.14 18.19
C PHE A 155 -5.64 11.74 18.82
N GLU A 156 -4.85 11.48 19.87
CA GLU A 156 -4.86 10.18 20.56
C GLU A 156 -6.20 9.93 21.27
N GLU A 157 -6.74 10.93 21.97
CA GLU A 157 -8.03 10.86 22.67
C GLU A 157 -9.20 10.60 21.70
N ASP A 158 -9.16 11.21 20.51
CA ASP A 158 -10.19 11.05 19.48
C ASP A 158 -9.97 9.81 18.59
N GLY A 159 -8.89 9.05 18.78
CA GLY A 159 -8.58 7.84 17.99
C GLY A 159 -8.08 8.12 16.58
N TRP A 160 -7.34 9.22 16.39
CA TRP A 160 -6.69 9.63 15.14
C TRP A 160 -7.63 9.81 13.94
N PRO A 161 -8.74 10.56 14.06
CA PRO A 161 -9.59 10.87 12.91
C PRO A 161 -8.82 11.71 11.87
N PRO A 162 -9.28 11.78 10.61
CA PRO A 162 -8.63 12.61 9.58
C PRO A 162 -8.47 14.08 9.97
N ASP A 163 -9.41 14.58 10.77
CA ASP A 163 -9.39 15.92 11.36
C ASP A 163 -9.95 15.93 12.78
N ILE A 164 -9.37 16.78 13.62
CA ILE A 164 -9.87 17.14 14.95
C ILE A 164 -10.22 18.64 14.99
N TYR A 165 -11.05 19.03 15.95
CA TYR A 165 -11.22 20.44 16.29
C TYR A 165 -9.94 21.02 16.91
N ASP A 166 -9.77 22.33 16.77
CA ASP A 166 -8.64 23.04 17.37
C ASP A 166 -8.65 22.88 18.91
N PRO A 167 -7.63 22.23 19.51
CA PRO A 167 -7.58 22.00 20.95
C PRO A 167 -7.10 23.22 21.73
N PHE A 168 -6.69 24.32 21.07
CA PHE A 168 -6.25 25.53 21.74
C PHE A 168 -7.42 26.43 22.20
N PRO A 169 -7.29 27.15 23.33
CA PRO A 169 -8.25 28.16 23.76
C PRO A 169 -8.44 29.25 22.69
N GLN A 170 -9.66 29.79 22.58
CA GLN A 170 -10.04 30.73 21.49
C GLN A 170 -9.20 32.02 21.46
N ASP A 171 -8.71 32.47 22.61
CA ASP A 171 -7.86 33.66 22.69
C ASP A 171 -6.49 33.36 22.08
N ASP A 172 -6.24 33.90 20.88
CA ASP A 172 -5.00 33.77 20.11
C ASP A 172 -4.74 32.37 19.47
N ALA A 173 -5.81 31.57 19.31
CA ALA A 173 -5.75 30.20 18.80
C ALA A 173 -5.08 30.08 17.42
N SER A 174 -5.33 31.03 16.51
CA SER A 174 -4.95 30.88 15.10
C SER A 174 -3.43 30.90 14.87
N ASP A 175 -2.75 31.87 15.48
CA ASP A 175 -1.31 32.03 15.37
C ASP A 175 -0.56 30.92 16.11
N ARG A 176 -1.03 30.59 17.32
CA ARG A 176 -0.47 29.50 18.12
C ARG A 176 -0.58 28.16 17.40
N ARG A 177 -1.75 27.85 16.86
CA ARG A 177 -2.00 26.64 16.06
C ARG A 177 -1.10 26.57 14.84
N ARG A 178 -1.03 27.65 14.05
CA ARG A 178 -0.19 27.68 12.82
C ARG A 178 1.28 27.42 13.16
N ARG A 179 1.81 28.05 14.22
CA ARG A 179 3.19 27.80 14.69
C ARG A 179 3.35 26.37 15.18
N ALA A 180 2.43 25.85 15.99
CA ALA A 180 2.50 24.48 16.51
C ALA A 180 2.48 23.44 15.38
N VAL A 181 1.60 23.57 14.40
CA VAL A 181 1.54 22.69 13.21
C VAL A 181 2.82 22.81 12.39
N ALA A 182 3.34 24.01 12.16
CA ALA A 182 4.61 24.19 11.45
C ALA A 182 5.78 23.54 12.19
N THR A 183 5.87 23.71 13.51
CA THR A 183 6.87 23.04 14.35
C THR A 183 6.68 21.53 14.32
N LEU A 184 5.46 21.02 14.40
CA LEU A 184 5.13 19.60 14.37
C LEU A 184 5.46 18.94 13.02
N ASN A 185 5.40 19.68 11.93
CA ASN A 185 5.85 19.21 10.62
C ASN A 185 7.38 19.31 10.43
N ALA A 186 8.07 20.16 11.18
CA ALA A 186 9.52 20.33 11.03
C ALA A 186 10.26 19.05 11.45
N GLY A 187 10.87 18.35 10.49
CA GLY A 187 11.58 17.08 10.72
C GLY A 187 10.67 15.86 10.84
N LEU A 188 9.35 16.00 10.63
CA LEU A 188 8.41 14.90 10.63
C LEU A 188 8.50 14.11 9.31
N ARG A 189 8.37 12.78 9.39
CA ARG A 189 8.40 11.86 8.25
C ARG A 189 7.13 11.02 8.20
N GLY A 190 6.76 10.53 7.01
CA GLY A 190 5.62 9.64 6.79
C GLY A 190 4.22 10.27 6.89
N ILE A 191 4.02 11.33 7.68
CA ILE A 191 2.75 12.08 7.76
C ILE A 191 2.97 13.59 7.76
N ARG A 192 1.91 14.36 7.46
CA ARG A 192 1.90 15.82 7.54
C ARG A 192 0.61 16.33 8.15
N PHE A 193 0.75 17.31 9.04
CA PHE A 193 -0.37 18.04 9.65
C PHE A 193 -0.69 19.32 8.87
N THR A 194 -1.96 19.67 8.76
CA THR A 194 -2.44 20.89 8.10
C THR A 194 -3.53 21.53 8.94
N SER A 195 -3.63 22.87 8.91
CA SER A 195 -4.79 23.56 9.47
C SER A 195 -5.85 23.72 8.40
N THR A 196 -7.06 23.24 8.66
CA THR A 196 -8.20 23.26 7.72
C THR A 196 -9.44 23.91 8.35
N GLY A 197 -10.53 24.03 7.57
CA GLY A 197 -11.82 24.51 8.07
C GLY A 197 -11.79 25.94 8.62
N ASN A 198 -11.24 26.89 7.85
CA ASN A 198 -11.05 28.30 8.27
C ASN A 198 -10.22 28.46 9.55
N GLY A 199 -9.33 27.52 9.83
CA GLY A 199 -8.53 27.54 11.04
C GLY A 199 -9.32 27.16 12.30
N ARG A 200 -10.21 26.17 12.19
CA ARG A 200 -10.90 25.57 13.33
C ARG A 200 -10.61 24.10 13.50
N LYS A 201 -9.90 23.52 12.53
CA LYS A 201 -9.56 22.10 12.50
C LYS A 201 -8.09 21.91 12.21
N ILE A 202 -7.55 20.82 12.74
CA ILE A 202 -6.24 20.30 12.41
C ILE A 202 -6.47 18.94 11.77
N SER A 203 -5.92 18.73 10.59
CA SER A 203 -5.98 17.46 9.87
C SER A 203 -4.59 16.86 9.74
N TRP A 204 -4.52 15.54 9.61
CA TRP A 204 -3.30 14.84 9.24
C TRP A 204 -3.54 13.99 7.99
N GLN A 205 -2.47 13.74 7.24
CA GLN A 205 -2.51 12.83 6.11
C GLN A 205 -1.15 12.12 5.95
N PRO A 206 -1.14 10.87 5.46
CA PRO A 206 0.07 10.22 5.00
C PRO A 206 0.74 11.05 3.90
N VAL A 207 2.07 11.12 3.90
CA VAL A 207 2.85 11.62 2.76
C VAL A 207 3.72 10.49 2.24
N ALA A 208 3.83 10.36 0.91
CA ALA A 208 4.79 9.43 0.31
C ALA A 208 6.20 9.85 0.75
N ASP A 209 7.01 8.89 1.19
CA ASP A 209 8.40 9.14 1.60
C ASP A 209 9.17 9.78 0.44
N GLY A 210 9.34 11.10 0.53
CA GLY A 210 10.09 11.94 -0.38
C GLY A 210 10.61 13.14 0.41
N PRO A 211 11.78 13.70 0.05
CA PRO A 211 12.37 14.81 0.78
C PRO A 211 11.36 15.96 0.86
N SER A 212 10.88 16.21 2.08
CA SER A 212 9.92 17.26 2.38
C SER A 212 10.60 18.62 2.22
N ASP A 213 10.72 19.09 0.98
CA ASP A 213 11.10 20.45 0.72
C ASP A 213 9.91 21.36 1.02
N ALA A 214 10.15 22.32 1.90
CA ALA A 214 9.14 23.20 2.45
C ALA A 214 8.73 24.23 1.39
N SER A 215 7.44 24.38 1.13
CA SER A 215 6.89 25.64 0.64
C SER A 215 6.04 26.27 1.73
N PRO A 216 6.38 27.47 2.23
CA PRO A 216 5.48 28.24 3.07
C PRO A 216 4.35 28.82 2.20
N PRO A 217 3.09 28.84 2.66
CA PRO A 217 2.05 29.60 1.98
C PRO A 217 2.30 31.10 2.11
N ALA A 218 2.00 31.83 1.03
CA ALA A 218 1.99 33.29 0.97
C ALA A 218 0.92 33.91 1.89
#